data_AF-A0A2U3ABT6-F1
#
_entry.id   AF-A0A2U3ABT6-F1
#
_cell.length_a   1.000
_cell.length_b   1.000
_cell.length_c   1.000
_cell.angle_alpha   90.00
_cell.angle_beta   90.00
_cell.angle_gamma   90.00
#
_symmetry.space_group_name_H-M   'P 1'
#
loop_
_entity.id
_entity.type
_entity.pdbx_description
1 polymer ?
#
loop_
_entity_poly.entity_id
_entity_poly.type
_entity_poly.pdbx_seq_one_letter_code
_entity_poly.pdbx_strand_id
1 'polypeptide(L)' 'MSELVLKKLEQTREKMIQCGLEKGFLNDETIRLSRKLDDLLNLYQHQEVHTEYNVECNTLK' A
#
# COMPACT_ATOMS: atom_id res chain seq x y z
N MET A 1 5.67 3.57 16.28
CA MET A 1 4.48 3.98 15.48
C MET A 1 4.54 3.41 14.07
N SER A 2 5.71 3.45 13.41
CA SER A 2 5.97 2.83 12.10
C SER A 2 5.65 1.33 12.04
N GLU A 3 5.99 0.55 13.07
CA GLU A 3 5.72 -0.91 13.09
C GLU A 3 4.24 -1.29 12.95
N LEU A 4 3.33 -0.48 13.50
CA LEU A 4 1.89 -0.72 13.36
C LEU A 4 1.39 -0.43 11.95
N VAL A 5 1.96 0.58 11.28
CA VAL A 5 1.65 0.92 9.89
C VAL A 5 2.20 -0.16 8.97
N LEU A 6 3.46 -0.57 9.18
CA LEU A 6 4.11 -1.64 8.42
C LEU A 6 3.36 -2.96 8.54
N LYS A 7 2.93 -3.35 9.76
CA LYS A 7 2.12 -4.55 9.96
C LYS A 7 0.78 -4.48 9.22
N LYS A 8 0.10 -3.34 9.23
CA LYS A 8 -1.16 -3.15 8.50
C LYS A 8 -0.96 -3.16 6.99
N LEU A 9 0.17 -2.64 6.51
CA LEU A 9 0.56 -2.61 5.11
C LEU A 9 0.73 -4.05 4.60
N GLU A 10 1.55 -4.87 5.26
CA GLU A 10 1.76 -6.27 4.86
C GLU A 10 0.46 -7.08 4.89
N GLN A 11 -0.36 -6.92 5.95
CA GLN A 11 -1.66 -7.59 6.02
C GLN A 11 -2.62 -7.17 4.90
N THR A 12 -2.57 -5.91 4.48
CA THR A 12 -3.42 -5.40 3.39
C THR A 12 -2.91 -5.89 2.04
N ARG A 13 -1.59 -5.96 1.85
CA ARG A 13 -0.92 -6.50 0.68
C ARG A 13 -1.27 -7.97 0.46
N GLU A 14 -1.13 -8.81 1.47
CA GLU A 14 -1.47 -10.24 1.38
C GLU A 14 -2.94 -10.44 1.00
N LYS A 15 -3.86 -9.70 1.63
CA LYS A 15 -5.29 -9.77 1.31
C LYS A 15 -5.60 -9.31 -0.11
N MET A 16 -4.95 -8.25 -0.58
CA MET A 16 -5.10 -7.75 -1.96
C MET A 16 -4.66 -8.81 -2.96
N ILE A 17 -3.50 -9.44 -2.74
CA ILE A 17 -2.97 -10.50 -3.62
C ILE A 17 -3.93 -11.68 -3.62
N GLN A 18 -4.36 -12.15 -2.44
CA GLN A 18 -5.29 -13.28 -2.34
C GLN A 18 -6.61 -12.98 -3.06
N CYS A 19 -7.20 -11.81 -2.83
CA CYS A 19 -8.42 -11.38 -3.51
C CYS A 19 -8.22 -11.25 -5.03
N GLY A 20 -7.08 -10.75 -5.48
CA GLY A 20 -6.72 -10.66 -6.89
C GLY A 20 -6.57 -12.03 -7.56
N LEU A 21 -6.03 -13.02 -6.84
CA LEU A 21 -5.92 -14.40 -7.31
C LEU A 21 -7.28 -15.12 -7.34
N GLU A 22 -8.16 -14.87 -6.36
CA GLU A 22 -9.46 -15.54 -6.25
C GLU A 22 -10.55 -14.90 -7.14
N LYS A 23 -10.60 -13.57 -7.20
CA LYS A 23 -11.70 -12.80 -7.81
C LYS A 23 -11.27 -11.96 -9.01
N GLY A 24 -9.97 -11.84 -9.26
CA GLY A 24 -9.40 -10.99 -10.28
C GLY A 24 -9.02 -9.59 -9.75
N PHE A 25 -8.03 -8.97 -10.38
CA PHE A 25 -7.54 -7.63 -10.01
C PHE A 25 -8.49 -6.50 -10.39
N LEU A 26 -9.42 -6.74 -11.32
CA LEU A 26 -10.48 -5.79 -11.69
C LEU A 26 -11.72 -5.91 -10.79
N ASN A 27 -11.74 -6.85 -9.83
CA ASN A 27 -12.82 -6.95 -8.87
C ASN A 27 -12.84 -5.74 -7.94
N ASP A 28 -14.03 -5.19 -7.66
CA ASP A 28 -14.21 -4.02 -6.78
C ASP A 28 -13.54 -4.19 -5.41
N GLU A 29 -13.52 -5.41 -4.86
CA GLU A 29 -12.87 -5.70 -3.60
C GLU A 29 -11.35 -5.59 -3.70
N THR A 30 -10.75 -6.14 -4.76
CA THR A 30 -9.32 -6.02 -5.02
C THR A 30 -8.92 -4.56 -5.25
N ILE A 31 -9.72 -3.79 -5.99
CA ILE A 31 -9.50 -2.36 -6.21
C ILE A 31 -9.63 -1.56 -4.90
N ARG A 32 -10.56 -1.93 -4.01
CA ARG A 32 -10.66 -1.29 -2.69
C ARG A 32 -9.45 -1.61 -1.82
N LEU A 33 -8.95 -2.85 -1.88
CA LEU A 33 -7.74 -3.25 -1.16
C LEU A 33 -6.50 -2.55 -1.69
N SER A 34 -6.38 -2.34 -3.01
CA SER A 34 -5.26 -1.61 -3.60
C SER A 34 -5.23 -0.15 -3.15
N ARG A 35 -6.37 0.56 -3.17
CA ARG A 35 -6.47 1.94 -2.65
C ARG A 35 -6.05 2.02 -1.18
N LYS A 36 -6.50 1.07 -0.36
CA LYS A 36 -6.12 1.02 1.06
C LYS A 36 -4.62 0.75 1.26
N LEU A 37 -4.03 -0.09 0.41
CA LEU A 37 -2.59 -0.35 0.43
C LEU A 37 -1.81 0.91 0.06
N ASP A 38 -2.25 1.65 -0.96
CA ASP A 38 -1.64 2.92 -1.39
C ASP A 38 -1.73 3.97 -0.28
N ASP A 39 -2.87 4.11 0.40
CA ASP A 39 -3.02 5.02 1.55
C ASP A 39 -2.02 4.70 2.68
N LEU A 40 -1.81 3.39 2.95
CA LEU A 40 -0.85 2.94 3.97
C LEU A 40 0.60 3.18 3.53
N LEU A 41 0.92 2.99 2.26
CA LEU A 41 2.22 3.32 1.68
C LEU A 41 2.52 4.81 1.79
N ASN A 42 1.57 5.66 1.44
CA ASN A 42 1.70 7.11 1.56
C ASN A 42 1.88 7.52 3.02
N LEU A 43 1.09 6.95 3.94
CA LEU A 43 1.23 7.22 5.37
C LEU A 43 2.61 6.80 5.90
N TYR A 44 3.10 5.63 5.48
CA TYR A 44 4.41 5.13 5.87
C TYR A 44 5.53 6.03 5.33
N GLN A 45 5.49 6.38 4.04
CA GLN A 45 6.46 7.27 3.42
C GLN A 45 6.45 8.66 4.07
N HIS A 46 5.29 9.27 4.30
CA HIS A 46 5.21 10.57 4.98
C HIS A 46 5.72 10.51 6.44
N GLN A 47 5.65 9.36 7.10
CA GLN A 47 6.27 9.17 8.42
C GLN A 47 7.80 9.06 8.33
N GLU A 48 8.35 8.48 7.25
CA GLU A 48 9.79 8.34 7.04
C GLU A 48 10.45 9.59 6.42
N VAL A 49 9.70 10.42 5.67
CA VAL A 49 10.20 11.67 5.05
C VAL A 49 10.63 12.71 6.10
N HIS A 50 10.17 12.60 7.34
CA HIS A 50 10.71 13.40 8.45
C HIS A 50 12.10 12.94 8.91
N THR A 51 12.64 11.82 8.40
CA THR A 51 13.86 11.17 8.91
C THR A 51 14.86 10.71 7.84
N GLU A 52 14.85 11.26 6.62
CA GLU A 52 15.96 11.26 5.61
C GLU A 52 15.56 10.82 4.18
N TYR A 53 15.88 11.71 3.21
CA TYR A 53 16.04 11.59 1.74
C TYR A 53 15.04 10.77 0.88
N ASN A 54 14.37 11.49 -0.02
CA ASN A 54 13.34 11.04 -0.96
C ASN A 54 13.84 10.07 -2.05
N VAL A 55 13.16 8.94 -2.16
CA VAL A 55 13.12 8.09 -3.36
C VAL A 55 12.23 8.79 -4.41
N GLU A 56 12.81 9.10 -5.55
CA GLU A 56 12.13 9.70 -6.69
C GLU A 56 11.25 8.64 -7.37
N CYS A 57 9.96 8.57 -7.01
CA CYS A 57 9.02 7.70 -7.72
C CYS A 57 8.40 8.49 -8.88
N ASN A 58 8.98 8.33 -10.06
CA ASN A 58 8.48 8.90 -11.32
C ASN A 58 7.06 8.38 -11.60
N THR A 59 6.06 9.26 -11.43
CA THR A 59 4.71 9.01 -11.93
C THR A 59 4.75 9.10 -13.46
N LEU A 60 4.63 7.96 -14.13
CA LEU A 60 4.48 7.87 -15.58
C LEU A 60 3.24 8.67 -16.00
N LYS A 61 3.46 9.72 -16.81
CA LYS A 61 2.42 10.52 -17.47
C LYS A 61 1.83 9.80 -18.67
#